data_AF-A0A843ETB6-F1
#
_entry.id   AF-A0A843ETB6-F1
#
_cell.length_a   1.000
_cell.length_b   1.000
_cell.length_c   1.000
_cell.angle_alpha   90.00
_cell.angle_beta   90.00
_cell.angle_gamma   90.00
#
_symmetry.space_group_name_H-M   'P 1'
#
loop_
_entity.id
_entity.type
_entity.pdbx_description
1 polymer ?
#
loop_
_entity_poly.entity_id
_entity_poly.type
_entity_poly.pdbx_seq_one_letter_code
_entity_poly.pdbx_strand_id
1 'polypeptide(L)'
;YGQRVLLPVDVAVERNGKRESVHIGDLPSAEPALDIGDASIEKFSKVIMSSRTSFMSGPAGMYEKEGFGKGTYELMSAMIESKGQSVIGGGHTVGAADKFDFSDRFSYVSTGGGALETFLLGEPLPVVEALRYSYKNL
;
A
#
# COMPACT_ATOMS: atom_id res chain seq x y z
N TYR A 1 -12.87 -16.71 1.82
CA TYR A 1 -11.70 -15.84 1.54
C TYR A 1 -11.21 -15.05 2.75
N GLY A 2 -11.90 -15.03 3.90
CA GLY A 2 -11.57 -14.16 5.04
C GLY A 2 -10.15 -14.28 5.60
N GLN A 3 -9.51 -15.47 5.54
CA GLN A 3 -8.11 -15.63 5.97
C GLN A 3 -7.08 -14.93 5.06
N ARG A 4 -7.49 -14.50 3.85
CA ARG A 4 -6.63 -13.76 2.90
C ARG A 4 -6.72 -12.24 3.07
N VAL A 5 -7.67 -11.75 3.87
CA VAL A 5 -7.86 -10.31 4.11
C VAL A 5 -7.43 -10.04 5.55
N LEU A 6 -6.29 -9.37 5.70
CA LEU A 6 -5.78 -9.00 7.01
C LEU A 6 -6.30 -7.61 7.37
N LEU A 7 -7.11 -7.55 8.42
CA LEU A 7 -7.52 -6.28 9.01
C LEU A 7 -6.50 -5.84 10.06
N PRO A 8 -6.36 -4.51 10.29
CA PRO A 8 -5.57 -4.01 11.40
C PRO A 8 -6.11 -4.58 12.72
N VAL A 9 -5.25 -4.72 13.72
CA VAL A 9 -5.62 -5.07 15.10
C VAL A 9 -5.56 -3.84 16.02
N ASP A 10 -4.88 -2.81 15.57
CA ASP A 10 -4.71 -1.52 16.23
C ASP A 10 -4.59 -0.41 15.17
N VAL A 11 -4.93 0.81 15.60
CA VAL A 11 -4.87 2.03 14.79
C VAL A 11 -4.09 3.09 15.57
N ALA A 12 -3.42 3.98 14.84
CA ALA A 12 -2.72 5.10 15.44
C ALA A 12 -3.61 6.34 15.45
N VAL A 13 -3.76 6.95 16.63
CA VAL A 13 -4.49 8.19 16.86
C VAL A 13 -3.56 9.27 17.40
N GLU A 14 -4.02 10.52 17.40
CA GLU A 14 -3.28 11.63 18.02
C GLU A 14 -3.90 12.02 19.36
N ARG A 15 -3.17 11.78 20.46
CA ARG A 15 -3.55 12.21 21.81
C ARG A 15 -2.50 13.12 22.40
N ASN A 16 -2.91 14.33 22.81
CA ASN A 16 -2.02 15.33 23.37
C ASN A 16 -0.78 15.60 22.48
N GLY A 17 -0.97 15.63 21.16
CA GLY A 17 0.11 15.85 20.18
C GLY A 17 1.07 14.67 20.01
N LYS A 18 0.73 13.48 20.53
CA LYS A 18 1.54 12.26 20.39
C LYS A 18 0.76 11.19 19.64
N ARG A 19 1.50 10.41 18.85
CA ARG A 19 0.99 9.18 18.22
C ARG A 19 0.84 8.09 19.28
N GLU A 20 -0.35 7.54 19.41
CA GLU A 20 -0.67 6.43 20.31
C GLU A 20 -1.39 5.33 19.53
N SER A 21 -0.99 4.07 19.74
CA SER A 21 -1.67 2.91 19.15
C SER A 21 -2.83 2.50 20.05
N VAL A 22 -4.04 2.43 19.49
CA VAL A 22 -5.27 2.02 20.17
C VAL A 22 -5.75 0.72 19.54
N HIS A 23 -6.02 -0.30 20.37
CA HIS A 23 -6.52 -1.58 19.89
C HIS A 23 -7.94 -1.41 19.31
N ILE A 24 -8.27 -2.11 18.23
CA ILE A 24 -9.58 -1.97 17.57
C ILE A 24 -10.74 -2.32 18.52
N GLY A 25 -10.52 -3.25 19.45
CA GLY A 25 -11.53 -3.62 20.45
C GLY A 25 -11.89 -2.50 21.44
N ASP A 26 -11.06 -1.45 21.52
CA ASP A 26 -11.28 -0.29 22.39
C ASP A 26 -11.93 0.87 21.63
N LEU A 27 -12.33 0.67 20.37
CA LEU A 27 -13.06 1.66 19.57
C LEU A 27 -14.56 1.65 19.93
N PRO A 28 -15.25 2.80 19.83
CA PRO A 28 -14.77 4.07 19.26
C PRO A 28 -13.89 4.88 20.22
N SER A 29 -12.78 5.40 19.70
CA SER A 29 -12.00 6.46 20.36
C SER A 29 -12.62 7.83 20.08
N ALA A 30 -12.34 8.81 20.95
CA ALA A 30 -12.73 10.20 20.69
C ALA A 30 -11.96 10.80 19.51
N GLU A 31 -10.77 10.29 19.24
CA GLU A 31 -9.85 10.74 18.20
C GLU A 31 -10.03 9.92 16.91
N PRO A 32 -9.83 10.52 15.72
CA PRO A 32 -9.83 9.79 14.47
C PRO A 32 -8.58 8.88 14.35
N ALA A 33 -8.76 7.73 13.70
CA ALA A 33 -7.65 6.91 13.24
C ALA A 33 -6.94 7.60 12.06
N LEU A 34 -5.65 7.86 12.22
CA LEU A 34 -4.84 8.61 11.26
C LEU A 34 -3.82 7.72 10.53
N ASP A 35 -3.46 6.57 11.09
CA ASP A 35 -2.55 5.58 10.51
C ASP A 35 -2.84 4.19 11.13
N ILE A 36 -2.21 3.14 10.61
CA ILE A 36 -2.24 1.82 11.26
C ILE A 36 -1.35 1.81 12.52
N GLY A 37 -1.75 1.02 13.52
CA GLY A 37 -0.99 0.86 14.76
C GLY A 37 0.23 -0.05 14.61
N ASP A 38 1.09 -0.04 15.62
CA ASP A 38 2.38 -0.73 15.57
C ASP A 38 2.26 -2.26 15.46
N ALA A 39 1.24 -2.86 16.09
CA ALA A 39 1.02 -4.31 16.00
C ALA A 39 0.55 -4.71 14.59
N SER A 40 -0.26 -3.87 13.94
CA SER A 40 -0.72 -4.06 12.57
C SER A 40 0.43 -3.91 11.57
N ILE A 41 1.30 -2.92 11.78
CA ILE A 41 2.53 -2.74 10.97
C ILE A 41 3.38 -4.01 11.02
N GLU A 42 3.67 -4.53 12.20
CA GLU A 42 4.49 -5.74 12.37
C GLU A 42 3.85 -6.94 11.64
N LYS A 43 2.54 -7.13 11.83
CA LYS A 43 1.80 -8.24 11.24
C LYS A 43 1.82 -8.18 9.71
N PHE A 44 1.56 -7.02 9.12
CA PHE A 44 1.51 -6.86 7.66
C PHE A 44 2.90 -6.96 7.04
N SER A 45 3.91 -6.33 7.66
CA SER A 45 5.29 -6.37 7.19
C SER A 45 5.83 -7.80 7.11
N LYS A 46 5.52 -8.67 8.08
CA LYS A 46 5.87 -10.10 8.03
C LYS A 46 5.32 -10.80 6.79
N VAL A 47 4.07 -10.51 6.41
CA VAL A 47 3.43 -11.11 5.24
C VAL A 47 4.05 -10.58 3.96
N ILE A 48 4.26 -9.26 3.86
CA ILE A 48 4.93 -8.62 2.73
C ILE A 48 6.32 -9.21 2.51
N MET A 49 7.15 -9.32 3.56
CA MET A 49 8.50 -9.88 3.48
C MET A 49 8.54 -11.33 2.97
N SER A 50 7.48 -12.11 3.23
CA SER A 50 7.36 -13.50 2.76
C SER A 50 6.81 -13.62 1.33
N SER A 51 6.35 -12.52 0.74
CA SER A 51 5.65 -12.53 -0.55
C SER A 51 6.62 -12.59 -1.72
N ARG A 52 6.26 -13.34 -2.77
CA ARG A 52 7.03 -13.37 -4.03
C ARG A 52 6.75 -12.16 -4.92
N THR A 53 5.59 -11.54 -4.75
CA THR A 53 5.16 -10.33 -5.45
C THR A 53 4.30 -9.52 -4.49
N SER A 54 4.55 -8.22 -4.40
CA SER A 54 3.76 -7.28 -3.62
C SER A 54 3.32 -6.12 -4.51
N PHE A 55 2.06 -5.74 -4.40
CA PHE A 55 1.49 -4.58 -5.07
C PHE A 55 0.86 -3.64 -4.04
N MET A 56 1.11 -2.33 -4.16
CA MET A 56 0.50 -1.31 -3.32
C MET A 56 -0.13 -0.21 -4.16
N SER A 57 -1.41 0.08 -3.88
CA SER A 57 -2.14 1.25 -4.35
C SER A 57 -2.86 1.88 -3.15
N GLY A 58 -2.34 3.00 -2.68
CA GLY A 58 -2.82 3.75 -1.51
C GLY A 58 -1.89 3.63 -0.29
N PRO A 59 -1.63 4.73 0.44
CA PRO A 59 -0.91 4.70 1.71
C PRO A 59 -1.74 4.01 2.81
N ALA A 60 -1.08 3.54 3.87
CA ALA A 60 -1.74 2.90 5.02
C ALA A 60 -2.35 3.91 6.02
N GLY A 61 -1.92 5.18 5.93
CA GLY A 61 -2.31 6.26 6.80
C GLY A 61 -2.08 7.63 6.16
N MET A 62 -2.32 8.68 6.93
CA MET A 62 -2.16 10.08 6.55
C MET A 62 -0.67 10.48 6.53
N TYR A 63 0.08 9.94 5.56
CA TYR A 63 1.53 10.09 5.45
C TYR A 63 2.02 11.53 5.28
N GLU A 64 1.13 12.44 4.87
CA GLU A 64 1.40 13.87 4.82
C GLU A 64 1.59 14.47 6.22
N LYS A 65 0.90 13.94 7.23
CA LYS A 65 0.98 14.43 8.62
C LYS A 65 2.19 13.84 9.34
N GLU A 66 2.96 14.70 10.00
CA GLU A 66 4.15 14.31 10.75
C GLU A 66 3.82 13.24 11.80
N GLY A 67 4.64 12.18 11.85
CA GLY A 67 4.42 11.03 12.73
C GLY A 67 3.39 10.00 12.25
N PHE A 68 2.50 10.34 11.31
CA PHE A 68 1.43 9.46 10.80
C PHE A 68 1.71 8.88 9.42
N GLY A 69 2.95 8.99 8.95
CA GLY A 69 3.46 8.23 7.80
C GLY A 69 4.15 6.92 8.15
N LYS A 70 4.22 6.55 9.44
CA LYS A 70 4.98 5.39 9.93
C LYS A 70 4.47 4.09 9.30
N GLY A 71 3.17 3.86 9.29
CA GLY A 71 2.60 2.64 8.70
C GLY A 71 2.94 2.50 7.23
N THR A 72 2.70 3.56 6.44
CA THR A 72 3.06 3.58 5.02
C THR A 72 4.56 3.34 4.80
N TYR A 73 5.43 4.01 5.57
CA TYR A 73 6.87 3.86 5.48
C TYR A 73 7.32 2.42 5.72
N GLU A 74 6.85 1.80 6.81
CA GLU A 74 7.26 0.44 7.21
C GLU A 74 6.75 -0.62 6.21
N LEU A 75 5.52 -0.47 5.70
CA LEU A 75 5.02 -1.38 4.67
C LEU A 75 5.80 -1.26 3.36
N MET A 76 6.12 -0.04 2.93
CA MET A 76 6.95 0.19 1.74
C MET A 76 8.38 -0.34 1.94
N SER A 77 8.96 -0.13 3.12
CA SER A 77 10.26 -0.67 3.51
C SER A 77 10.25 -2.21 3.42
N ALA A 78 9.23 -2.87 3.95
CA ALA A 78 9.06 -4.31 3.82
C ALA A 78 8.95 -4.76 2.35
N MET A 79 8.28 -4.00 1.48
CA MET A 79 8.19 -4.33 0.05
C MET A 79 9.55 -4.27 -0.64
N ILE A 80 10.34 -3.21 -0.41
CA ILE A 80 11.65 -3.01 -1.05
C ILE A 80 12.75 -3.92 -0.47
N GLU A 81 12.60 -4.37 0.78
CA GLU A 81 13.54 -5.31 1.42
C GLU A 81 13.19 -6.78 1.14
N SER A 82 11.96 -7.06 0.70
CA SER A 82 11.57 -8.40 0.27
C SER A 82 12.38 -8.85 -0.95
N LYS A 83 12.60 -10.17 -1.08
CA LYS A 83 13.25 -10.75 -2.27
C LYS A 83 12.32 -10.85 -3.49
N GLY A 84 11.06 -10.44 -3.33
CA GLY A 84 10.02 -10.53 -4.34
C GLY A 84 10.06 -9.38 -5.33
N GLN A 85 9.12 -9.40 -6.27
CA GLN A 85 8.85 -8.25 -7.14
C GLN A 85 7.96 -7.25 -6.41
N SER A 86 8.39 -5.99 -6.34
CA SER A 86 7.64 -4.91 -5.69
C SER A 86 7.11 -3.91 -6.70
N VAL A 87 5.79 -3.73 -6.70
CA VAL A 87 5.09 -2.85 -7.64
C VAL A 87 4.28 -1.81 -6.87
N ILE A 88 4.43 -0.54 -7.24
CA ILE A 88 3.58 0.53 -6.72
C ILE A 88 2.84 1.23 -7.85
N GLY A 89 1.64 1.74 -7.55
CA GLY A 89 0.83 2.52 -8.47
C GLY A 89 -0.11 3.48 -7.75
N GLY A 90 -0.58 4.50 -8.47
CA GLY A 90 -1.48 5.53 -7.93
C GLY A 90 -0.74 6.75 -7.37
N GLY A 91 -1.30 7.94 -7.58
CA GLY A 91 -0.61 9.22 -7.30
C GLY A 91 -0.19 9.40 -5.84
N HIS A 92 -1.05 9.02 -4.88
CA HIS A 92 -0.70 9.11 -3.46
C HIS A 92 0.38 8.09 -3.05
N THR A 93 0.39 6.89 -3.63
CA THR A 93 1.42 5.88 -3.37
C THR A 93 2.77 6.35 -3.90
N VAL A 94 2.81 6.87 -5.13
CA VAL A 94 4.04 7.39 -5.74
C VAL A 94 4.54 8.60 -4.95
N GLY A 95 3.66 9.54 -4.58
CA GLY A 95 4.02 10.69 -3.75
C GLY A 95 4.55 10.30 -2.36
N ALA A 96 4.02 9.23 -1.75
CA ALA A 96 4.57 8.70 -0.51
C ALA A 96 5.96 8.05 -0.72
N ALA A 97 6.16 7.29 -1.80
CA ALA A 97 7.45 6.70 -2.13
C ALA A 97 8.51 7.79 -2.40
N ASP A 98 8.14 8.87 -3.09
CA ASP A 98 9.01 10.02 -3.32
C ASP A 98 9.37 10.72 -2.01
N LYS A 99 8.38 10.96 -1.12
CA LYS A 99 8.61 11.57 0.20
C LYS A 99 9.59 10.78 1.07
N PHE A 100 9.65 9.46 0.89
CA PHE A 100 10.49 8.55 1.67
C PHE A 100 11.77 8.13 0.95
N ASP A 101 12.09 8.73 -0.20
CA ASP A 101 13.25 8.40 -1.04
C ASP A 101 13.30 6.90 -1.44
N PHE A 102 12.12 6.31 -1.69
CA PHE A 102 11.97 4.89 -2.02
C PHE A 102 11.69 4.61 -3.49
N SER A 103 11.36 5.62 -4.30
CA SER A 103 10.89 5.43 -5.67
C SER A 103 11.81 4.58 -6.54
N ASP A 104 13.13 4.80 -6.48
CA ASP A 104 14.12 4.03 -7.24
C ASP A 104 14.41 2.63 -6.67
N ARG A 105 13.82 2.27 -5.53
CA ARG A 105 14.03 0.97 -4.86
C ARG A 105 12.94 -0.04 -5.16
N PHE A 106 11.83 0.37 -5.78
CA PHE A 106 10.78 -0.54 -6.22
C PHE A 106 11.15 -1.24 -7.53
N SER A 107 10.69 -2.49 -7.73
CA SER A 107 10.92 -3.20 -8.99
C SER A 107 10.20 -2.54 -10.17
N TYR A 108 9.03 -1.95 -9.94
CA TYR A 108 8.29 -1.19 -10.95
C TYR A 108 7.41 -0.11 -10.32
N VAL A 109 7.48 1.11 -10.88
CA VAL A 109 6.62 2.24 -10.52
C VAL A 109 5.69 2.51 -11.69
N SER A 110 4.38 2.35 -11.47
CA SER A 110 3.37 2.58 -12.49
C SER A 110 2.78 3.98 -12.40
N THR A 111 2.85 4.70 -13.52
CA THR A 111 2.16 5.99 -13.72
C THR A 111 0.78 5.83 -14.38
N GLY A 112 0.37 4.60 -14.69
CA GLY A 112 -0.90 4.31 -15.36
C GLY A 112 -2.15 4.53 -14.51
N GLY A 113 -2.00 4.75 -13.20
CA GLY A 113 -3.11 4.98 -12.27
C GLY A 113 -4.19 3.91 -12.41
N GLY A 114 -5.42 4.33 -12.70
CA GLY A 114 -6.56 3.43 -12.88
C GLY A 114 -6.38 2.38 -13.98
N ALA A 115 -5.57 2.63 -15.02
CA ALA A 115 -5.31 1.63 -16.05
C ALA A 115 -4.57 0.40 -15.51
N LEU A 116 -3.67 0.59 -14.53
CA LEU A 116 -3.01 -0.52 -13.84
C LEU A 116 -3.99 -1.30 -12.97
N GLU A 117 -4.86 -0.59 -12.25
CA GLU A 117 -5.87 -1.21 -11.40
C GLU A 117 -6.86 -2.04 -12.23
N THR A 118 -7.37 -1.49 -13.33
CA THR A 118 -8.19 -2.22 -14.32
C THR A 118 -7.47 -3.47 -14.83
N PHE A 119 -6.18 -3.35 -15.19
CA PHE A 119 -5.38 -4.50 -15.61
C PHE A 119 -5.26 -5.58 -14.53
N LEU A 120 -5.01 -5.18 -13.28
CA LEU A 120 -4.88 -6.10 -12.14
C LEU A 120 -6.21 -6.75 -11.73
N LEU A 121 -7.34 -6.06 -11.95
CA LEU A 121 -8.69 -6.60 -11.80
C LEU A 121 -9.04 -7.61 -12.90
N GLY A 122 -8.19 -7.75 -13.92
CA GLY A 122 -8.39 -8.65 -15.06
C GLY A 122 -9.40 -8.12 -16.07
N GLU A 123 -9.73 -6.83 -16.00
CA GLU A 123 -10.63 -6.19 -16.94
C GLU A 123 -9.91 -5.87 -18.26
N PRO A 124 -10.63 -5.93 -19.40
CA PRO A 124 -10.03 -5.67 -20.69
C PRO A 124 -9.62 -4.19 -20.82
N LEU A 125 -8.39 -3.96 -21.28
CA LEU A 125 -7.92 -2.63 -21.68
C LEU A 125 -8.15 -2.44 -23.19
N PRO A 126 -9.05 -1.54 -23.63
CA PRO A 126 -9.48 -1.46 -25.03
C PRO A 126 -8.33 -1.32 -26.04
N VAL A 127 -7.33 -0.49 -25.72
CA VAL A 127 -6.17 -0.28 -26.60
C VAL A 127 -5.27 -1.53 -26.67
N VAL A 128 -5.10 -2.24 -25.55
CA VAL A 128 -4.31 -3.48 -25.52
C VAL A 128 -5.00 -4.58 -26.33
N GLU A 129 -6.33 -4.67 -26.25
CA GLU A 129 -7.11 -5.62 -27.06
C GLU A 129 -7.05 -5.30 -28.55
N ALA A 130 -7.13 -4.02 -28.93
CA ALA A 130 -6.97 -3.60 -30.32
C ALA A 130 -5.59 -4.00 -30.89
N LEU A 131 -4.51 -3.83 -30.11
CA LEU A 131 -3.16 -4.24 -30.49
C LEU A 131 -3.04 -5.77 -30.61
N ARG A 132 -3.61 -6.53 -29.67
CA ARG A 132 -3.66 -8.00 -29.73
C ARG A 132 -4.42 -8.50 -30.96
N TYR A 133 -5.54 -7.86 -31.28
CA TYR A 133 -6.33 -8.18 -32.47
C TYR A 133 -5.51 -7.93 -33.74
N SER A 134 -4.87 -6.76 -33.86
CA SER A 134 -4.05 -6.43 -35.03
C SER A 134 -2.92 -7.45 -35.22
N TYR A 135 -2.21 -7.84 -34.16
CA TYR A 135 -1.11 -8.82 -34.26
C TYR A 135 -1.58 -10.20 -34.75
N LYS A 136 -2.77 -10.66 -34.32
CA LYS A 136 -3.29 -11.98 -34.70
C LYS A 136 -3.83 -12.05 -36.13
N ASN A 137 -4.11 -10.91 -36.75
CA ASN A 137 -4.67 -10.80 -38.10
C ASN A 137 -3.63 -10.26 -39.12
N LEU A 138 -2.35 -10.22 -38.74
CA LEU A 138 -1.20 -10.12 -39.64
C LEU A 138 -0.83 -11.52 -40.17
#